data_AF-A0A2E1PE22-F1
#
_entry.id   AF-A0A2E1PE22-F1
#
_cell.length_a   1.000
_cell.length_b   1.000
_cell.length_c   1.000
_cell.angle_alpha   90.00
_cell.angle_beta   90.00
_cell.angle_gamma   90.00
#
_symmetry.space_group_name_H-M   'P 1'
#
loop_
_entity.id
_entity.type
_entity.pdbx_description
1 polymer ?
#
loop_
_entity_poly.entity_id
_entity_poly.type
_entity_poly.pdbx_seq_one_letter_code
_entity_poly.pdbx_strand_id
1 'polypeptide(L)'
;MGNRKIILNEKQLKYINSISHGTKLKSYLKKIDPKFTDFNKFIIAFEETIENKLRIKKSNNYSFDDLVFESIISRLELLNKYKKTCIRIFLECQKHNNYFLTLSIYLNKYFSNYSQNYLVKYYLITTYGIIFQIWIEDDESMDKVMSSLGKFIEITNKIKSFIIK
;
A
#
# COMPACT_ATOMS: atom_id res chain seq x y z
N MET A 1 -4.66 2.36 -28.58
CA MET A 1 -3.47 1.53 -28.30
C MET A 1 -3.56 1.02 -26.87
N GLY A 2 -3.72 -0.29 -26.67
CA GLY A 2 -3.88 -0.87 -25.34
C GLY A 2 -2.62 -0.67 -24.50
N ASN A 3 -2.74 -0.03 -23.34
CA ASN A 3 -1.66 0.01 -22.36
C ASN A 3 -1.45 -1.42 -21.83
N ARG A 4 -0.46 -2.12 -22.38
CA ARG A 4 -0.02 -3.40 -21.84
C ARG A 4 0.45 -3.15 -20.40
N LYS A 5 -0.21 -3.79 -19.44
CA LYS A 5 0.18 -3.72 -18.02
C LYS A 5 1.58 -4.28 -17.85
N ILE A 6 2.43 -3.54 -17.14
CA ILE A 6 3.80 -3.97 -16.86
C ILE A 6 3.79 -4.60 -15.47
N ILE A 7 4.08 -5.89 -15.40
CA ILE A 7 4.16 -6.63 -14.13
C ILE A 7 5.62 -6.90 -13.82
N LEU A 8 6.08 -6.44 -12.64
CA LEU A 8 7.43 -6.65 -12.17
C LEU A 8 7.57 -8.06 -11.58
N ASN A 9 8.64 -8.76 -11.91
CA ASN A 9 8.92 -10.06 -11.29
C ASN A 9 9.62 -9.89 -9.93
N GLU A 10 9.70 -10.99 -9.16
CA GLU A 10 10.31 -10.99 -7.82
C GLU A 10 11.76 -10.49 -7.81
N LYS A 11 12.57 -10.90 -8.80
CA LYS A 11 13.97 -10.49 -8.89
C LYS A 11 14.09 -8.98 -9.12
N GLN A 12 13.25 -8.43 -10.00
CA GLN A 12 13.19 -7.00 -10.26
C GLN A 12 12.78 -6.23 -9.01
N LEU A 13 11.72 -6.64 -8.31
CA LEU A 13 11.27 -5.98 -7.09
C LEU A 13 12.33 -5.97 -5.98
N LYS A 14 12.97 -7.12 -5.74
CA LYS A 14 14.06 -7.22 -4.75
C LYS A 14 15.25 -6.33 -5.11
N TYR A 15 15.62 -6.29 -6.39
CA TYR A 15 16.73 -5.46 -6.84
C TYR A 15 16.38 -3.96 -6.80
N ILE A 16 15.18 -3.56 -7.21
CA ILE A 16 14.69 -2.18 -7.06
C ILE A 16 14.75 -1.77 -5.58
N ASN A 17 14.26 -2.64 -4.69
CA ASN A 17 14.29 -2.39 -3.25
C ASN A 17 15.71 -2.18 -2.72
N SER A 18 16.68 -2.99 -3.14
CA SER A 18 18.06 -2.84 -2.69
C SER A 18 18.74 -1.54 -3.18
N ILE A 19 18.28 -0.97 -4.30
CA ILE A 19 18.85 0.26 -4.87
C ILE A 19 17.96 1.51 -4.72
N SER A 20 16.83 1.43 -4.00
CA SER A 20 15.76 2.45 -4.02
C SER A 20 16.18 3.86 -3.61
N HIS A 21 17.20 3.99 -2.78
CA HIS A 21 17.73 5.29 -2.34
C HIS A 21 19.05 5.67 -3.03
N GLY A 22 19.52 4.86 -3.98
CA GLY A 22 20.77 5.07 -4.71
C GLY A 22 20.58 5.73 -6.08
N THR A 23 21.68 6.26 -6.62
CA THR A 23 21.73 6.90 -7.96
C THR A 23 21.43 5.94 -9.11
N LYS A 24 21.57 4.63 -8.89
CA LYS A 24 21.33 3.56 -9.89
C LYS A 24 19.86 3.29 -10.15
N LEU A 25 18.93 3.74 -9.30
CA LEU A 25 17.50 3.46 -9.45
C LEU A 25 16.97 3.91 -10.80
N LYS A 26 17.21 5.18 -11.17
CA LYS A 26 16.68 5.77 -12.41
C LYS A 26 17.16 5.02 -13.66
N SER A 27 18.45 4.67 -13.72
CA SER A 27 19.01 3.95 -14.87
C SER A 27 18.51 2.51 -14.94
N TYR A 28 18.31 1.85 -13.80
CA TYR A 28 17.75 0.50 -13.76
C TYR A 28 16.26 0.47 -14.15
N LEU A 29 15.44 1.40 -13.66
CA LEU A 29 14.04 1.51 -14.05
C LEU A 29 13.89 1.68 -15.57
N LYS A 30 14.69 2.57 -16.17
CA LYS A 30 14.73 2.76 -17.63
C LYS A 30 15.11 1.49 -18.40
N LYS A 31 15.96 0.62 -17.84
CA LYS A 31 16.33 -0.67 -18.43
C LYS A 31 15.20 -1.71 -18.36
N ILE A 32 14.37 -1.68 -17.31
CA ILE A 32 13.20 -2.55 -17.20
C ILE A 32 12.16 -2.16 -18.25
N ASP A 33 11.80 -0.88 -18.27
CA ASP A 33 10.91 -0.33 -19.28
C ASP A 33 11.26 1.16 -19.51
N PRO A 34 11.49 1.59 -20.77
CA PRO A 34 11.78 2.99 -21.08
C PRO A 34 10.72 3.98 -20.57
N LYS A 35 9.46 3.56 -20.41
CA LYS A 35 8.36 4.37 -19.88
C LYS A 35 8.54 4.72 -18.40
N PHE A 36 9.33 3.95 -17.65
CA PHE A 36 9.66 4.27 -16.25
C PHE A 36 10.60 5.46 -16.08
N THR A 37 11.01 6.10 -17.18
CA THR A 37 11.52 7.47 -17.12
C THR A 37 10.51 8.43 -16.50
N ASP A 38 9.21 8.18 -16.68
CA ASP A 38 8.14 8.72 -15.85
C ASP A 38 7.97 7.82 -14.60
N PHE A 39 8.33 8.36 -13.43
CA PHE A 39 8.24 7.62 -12.17
C PHE A 39 6.81 7.22 -11.83
N ASN A 40 5.79 7.94 -12.32
CA ASN A 40 4.39 7.56 -12.12
C ASN A 40 4.06 6.23 -12.81
N LYS A 41 4.64 5.96 -13.99
CA LYS A 41 4.49 4.68 -14.69
C LYS A 41 5.10 3.53 -13.89
N PHE A 42 6.20 3.79 -13.19
CA PHE A 42 6.78 2.83 -12.26
C PHE A 42 5.86 2.58 -11.06
N ILE A 43 5.29 3.63 -10.44
CA ILE A 43 4.34 3.48 -9.33
C ILE A 43 3.15 2.62 -9.74
N ILE A 44 2.58 2.88 -10.93
CA ILE A 44 1.50 2.08 -11.52
C ILE A 44 1.89 0.60 -11.62
N ALA A 45 3.04 0.30 -12.24
CA ALA A 45 3.51 -1.08 -12.41
C ALA A 45 3.81 -1.76 -11.06
N PHE A 46 4.36 -1.02 -10.11
CA PHE A 46 4.60 -1.50 -8.75
C PHE A 46 3.29 -1.87 -8.05
N GLU A 47 2.32 -0.96 -8.01
CA GLU A 47 1.02 -1.20 -7.37
C GLU A 47 0.23 -2.33 -8.04
N GLU A 48 0.22 -2.42 -9.38
CA GLU A 48 -0.38 -3.55 -10.09
C GLU A 48 0.27 -4.88 -9.73
N THR A 49 1.60 -4.88 -9.54
CA THR A 49 2.33 -6.08 -9.14
C THR A 49 2.01 -6.46 -7.69
N ILE A 50 1.93 -5.50 -6.78
CA ILE A 50 1.55 -5.72 -5.38
C ILE A 50 0.12 -6.26 -5.30
N GLU A 51 -0.82 -5.67 -6.03
CA GLU A 51 -2.21 -6.12 -6.10
C GLU A 51 -2.31 -7.58 -6.57
N ASN A 52 -1.57 -7.96 -7.63
CA ASN A 52 -1.55 -9.34 -8.12
C ASN A 52 -0.98 -10.35 -7.12
N LYS A 53 -0.09 -9.90 -6.22
CA LYS A 53 0.49 -10.74 -5.17
C LYS A 53 -0.38 -10.84 -3.93
N LEU A 54 -1.25 -9.87 -3.69
CA LEU A 54 -2.17 -9.89 -2.56
C LEU A 54 -3.24 -10.96 -2.79
N ARG A 55 -3.17 -12.03 -1.99
CA ARG A 55 -4.23 -13.03 -1.91
C ARG A 55 -5.33 -12.45 -1.01
N ILE A 56 -6.29 -11.77 -1.62
CA ILE A 56 -7.44 -11.25 -0.87
C ILE A 56 -8.33 -12.43 -0.50
N LYS A 57 -8.30 -12.82 0.77
CA LYS A 57 -9.27 -13.75 1.32
C LYS A 57 -10.50 -12.95 1.73
N LYS A 58 -11.53 -12.91 0.88
CA LYS A 58 -12.87 -12.49 1.32
C LYS A 58 -13.43 -13.60 2.21
N SER A 59 -13.41 -13.41 3.52
CA SER A 59 -14.22 -14.23 4.43
C SER A 59 -15.55 -13.51 4.62
N ASN A 60 -16.66 -14.20 4.38
CA ASN A 60 -18.01 -13.66 4.61
C ASN A 60 -18.33 -13.45 6.10
N ASN A 61 -17.43 -13.87 7.01
CA ASN A 61 -17.64 -13.86 8.46
C ASN A 61 -16.67 -12.94 9.22
N TYR A 62 -15.95 -12.03 8.55
CA TYR A 62 -15.09 -11.10 9.29
C TYR A 62 -15.93 -10.14 10.12
N SER A 63 -15.58 -10.00 11.41
CA SER A 63 -16.03 -8.84 12.17
C SER A 63 -15.44 -7.57 11.55
N PHE A 64 -16.01 -6.40 11.88
CA PHE A 64 -15.44 -5.13 11.42
C PHE A 64 -13.97 -5.00 11.84
N ASP A 65 -13.65 -5.43 13.05
CA ASP A 65 -12.31 -5.31 13.63
C ASP A 65 -11.32 -6.22 12.89
N ASP A 66 -11.71 -7.47 12.61
CA ASP A 66 -10.90 -8.39 11.82
C ASP A 66 -10.71 -7.86 10.39
N LEU A 67 -11.75 -7.27 9.80
CA LEU A 67 -11.67 -6.67 8.47
C LEU A 67 -10.65 -5.53 8.44
N VAL A 68 -10.67 -4.66 9.44
CA VAL A 68 -9.71 -3.55 9.59
C VAL A 68 -8.29 -4.09 9.77
N PHE A 69 -8.13 -5.06 10.68
CA PHE A 69 -6.83 -5.64 10.98
C PHE A 69 -6.23 -6.36 9.76
N GLU A 70 -6.95 -7.34 9.22
CA GLU A 70 -6.47 -8.17 8.11
C GLU A 70 -6.20 -7.35 6.84
N SER A 71 -7.05 -6.38 6.52
CA SER A 71 -6.86 -5.54 5.32
C SER A 71 -5.62 -4.66 5.40
N ILE A 72 -5.25 -4.17 6.60
CA ILE A 72 -4.07 -3.33 6.76
C ILE A 72 -2.81 -4.19 6.88
N ILE A 73 -2.83 -5.20 7.75
CA ILE A 73 -1.67 -6.06 8.02
C ILE A 73 -1.28 -6.87 6.79
N SER A 74 -2.22 -7.52 6.10
CA SER A 74 -1.90 -8.31 4.90
C SER A 74 -1.16 -7.50 3.83
N ARG A 75 -1.55 -6.22 3.66
CA ARG A 75 -0.86 -5.33 2.73
C ARG A 75 0.52 -4.97 3.21
N LEU A 76 0.66 -4.54 4.47
CA LEU A 76 1.96 -4.10 5.02
C LEU A 76 2.98 -5.25 5.10
N GLU A 77 2.56 -6.46 5.47
CA GLU A 77 3.41 -7.65 5.47
C GLU A 77 4.01 -7.95 4.09
N LEU A 78 3.20 -7.82 3.03
CA LEU A 78 3.71 -7.96 1.67
C LEU A 78 4.68 -6.83 1.32
N LEU A 79 4.33 -5.58 1.65
CA LEU A 79 5.17 -4.42 1.37
C LEU A 79 6.48 -4.43 2.16
N ASN A 80 6.55 -5.14 3.30
CA ASN A 80 7.76 -5.27 4.10
C ASN A 80 8.93 -5.86 3.31
N LYS A 81 8.64 -6.76 2.35
CA LYS A 81 9.65 -7.33 1.42
C LYS A 81 10.29 -6.27 0.51
N TYR A 82 9.62 -5.13 0.33
CA TYR A 82 10.00 -4.05 -0.57
C TYR A 82 9.96 -2.68 0.14
N LYS A 83 10.26 -2.65 1.44
CA LYS A 83 10.10 -1.46 2.29
C LYS A 83 10.83 -0.21 1.78
N LYS A 84 12.09 -0.35 1.33
CA LYS A 84 12.88 0.78 0.78
C LYS A 84 12.24 1.35 -0.48
N THR A 85 11.68 0.49 -1.34
CA THR A 85 10.89 0.94 -2.51
C THR A 85 9.67 1.75 -2.06
N CYS A 86 8.93 1.26 -1.06
CA CYS A 86 7.73 1.92 -0.54
C CYS A 86 8.06 3.30 0.05
N ILE A 87 9.13 3.39 0.85
CA ILE A 87 9.63 4.66 1.40
C ILE A 87 10.02 5.61 0.27
N ARG A 88 10.73 5.12 -0.77
CA ARG A 88 11.08 5.96 -1.91
C ARG A 88 9.82 6.51 -2.61
N ILE A 89 8.84 5.66 -2.88
CA ILE A 89 7.57 6.07 -3.49
C ILE A 89 6.86 7.12 -2.61
N PHE A 90 6.77 6.87 -1.31
CA PHE A 90 6.17 7.81 -0.35
C PHE A 90 6.85 9.19 -0.39
N LEU A 91 8.18 9.24 -0.34
CA LEU A 91 8.94 10.49 -0.42
C LEU A 91 8.77 11.23 -1.75
N GLU A 92 8.59 10.51 -2.86
CA GLU A 92 8.29 11.13 -4.16
C GLU A 92 6.86 11.66 -4.22
N CYS A 93 5.90 10.97 -3.61
CA CYS A 93 4.51 11.44 -3.52
C CYS A 93 4.36 12.74 -2.72
N GLN A 94 5.21 12.98 -1.72
CA GLN A 94 5.24 14.26 -0.99
C GLN A 94 5.64 15.45 -1.87
N LYS A 95 6.34 15.18 -2.99
CA LYS A 95 6.84 16.22 -3.92
C LYS A 95 5.94 16.39 -5.15
N HIS A 96 5.14 15.37 -5.47
CA HIS A 96 4.43 15.26 -6.74
C HIS A 96 2.99 14.79 -6.53
N ASN A 97 2.04 15.73 -6.60
CA ASN A 97 0.62 15.46 -6.33
C ASN A 97 0.02 14.37 -7.22
N ASN A 98 0.44 14.26 -8.48
CA ASN A 98 -0.02 13.22 -9.40
C ASN A 98 0.38 11.81 -8.95
N TYR A 99 1.51 11.65 -8.27
CA TYR A 99 1.94 10.36 -7.73
C TYR A 99 1.08 9.97 -6.53
N PHE A 100 0.75 10.94 -5.66
CA PHE A 100 -0.17 10.74 -4.54
C PHE A 100 -1.58 10.34 -5.02
N LEU A 101 -2.10 11.00 -6.07
CA LEU A 101 -3.38 10.63 -6.68
C LEU A 101 -3.36 9.20 -7.23
N THR A 102 -2.26 8.82 -7.89
CA THR A 102 -2.08 7.46 -8.41
C THR A 102 -2.14 6.43 -7.28
N LEU A 103 -1.39 6.61 -6.19
CA LEU A 103 -1.47 5.72 -5.02
C LEU A 103 -2.89 5.67 -4.43
N SER A 104 -3.56 6.81 -4.33
CA SER A 104 -4.92 6.89 -3.79
C SER A 104 -5.91 6.06 -4.59
N ILE A 105 -5.78 6.02 -5.92
CA ILE A 105 -6.59 5.17 -6.80
C ILE A 105 -6.36 3.69 -6.48
N TYR A 106 -5.10 3.26 -6.34
CA TYR A 106 -4.76 1.87 -6.03
C TYR A 106 -5.18 1.45 -4.63
N LEU A 107 -5.04 2.33 -3.63
CA LEU A 107 -5.53 2.07 -2.26
C LEU A 107 -7.06 1.94 -2.23
N ASN A 108 -7.78 2.85 -2.90
CA ASN A 108 -9.23 2.76 -3.01
C ASN A 108 -9.66 1.46 -3.69
N LYS A 109 -8.98 1.06 -4.76
CA LYS A 109 -9.21 -0.22 -5.43
C LYS A 109 -8.98 -1.40 -4.50
N TYR A 110 -7.86 -1.40 -3.78
CA TYR A 110 -7.52 -2.44 -2.80
C TYR A 110 -8.58 -2.58 -1.71
N PHE A 111 -8.95 -1.49 -1.04
CA PHE A 111 -9.95 -1.52 0.04
C PHE A 111 -11.39 -1.77 -0.45
N SER A 112 -11.68 -1.50 -1.73
CA SER A 112 -12.97 -1.89 -2.34
C SER A 112 -13.14 -3.42 -2.40
N ASN A 113 -12.05 -4.18 -2.36
CA ASN A 113 -12.15 -5.64 -2.24
C ASN A 113 -12.56 -6.11 -0.83
N TYR A 114 -12.45 -5.26 0.19
CA TYR A 114 -12.85 -5.58 1.57
C TYR A 114 -14.24 -5.03 1.90
N SER A 115 -14.59 -3.83 1.42
CA SER A 115 -15.93 -3.27 1.60
C SER A 115 -16.32 -2.33 0.47
N GLN A 116 -17.59 -2.45 0.03
CA GLN A 116 -18.21 -1.52 -0.91
C GLN A 116 -18.86 -0.32 -0.19
N ASN A 117 -19.01 -0.37 1.13
CA ASN A 117 -19.54 0.74 1.91
C ASN A 117 -18.52 1.90 1.94
N TYR A 118 -18.97 3.10 1.55
CA TYR A 118 -18.12 4.28 1.44
C TYR A 118 -17.49 4.70 2.76
N LEU A 119 -18.25 4.69 3.87
CA LEU A 119 -17.77 5.10 5.18
C LEU A 119 -16.72 4.11 5.71
N VAL A 120 -16.99 2.81 5.59
CA VAL A 120 -16.04 1.75 5.96
C VAL A 120 -14.74 1.91 5.17
N LYS A 121 -14.85 2.11 3.85
CA LYS A 121 -13.68 2.27 3.00
C LYS A 121 -12.88 3.54 3.30
N TYR A 122 -13.55 4.66 3.55
CA TYR A 122 -12.90 5.89 3.98
C TYR A 122 -12.14 5.72 5.30
N TYR A 123 -12.77 5.03 6.26
CA TYR A 123 -12.15 4.65 7.51
C TYR A 123 -10.89 3.79 7.29
N LEU A 124 -10.97 2.76 6.45
CA LEU A 124 -9.83 1.88 6.13
C LEU A 124 -8.67 2.64 5.50
N ILE A 125 -8.95 3.50 4.50
CA ILE A 125 -7.92 4.30 3.82
C ILE A 125 -7.24 5.26 4.80
N THR A 126 -8.02 5.93 5.65
CA THR A 126 -7.50 6.89 6.63
C THR A 126 -6.65 6.18 7.68
N THR A 127 -7.14 5.07 8.22
CA THR A 127 -6.41 4.23 9.18
C THR A 127 -5.12 3.71 8.55
N TYR A 128 -5.19 3.21 7.31
CA TYR A 128 -4.01 2.76 6.58
C TYR A 128 -2.97 3.87 6.41
N GLY A 129 -3.37 5.09 6.07
CA GLY A 129 -2.44 6.22 5.93
C GLY A 129 -1.66 6.51 7.23
N ILE A 130 -2.35 6.52 8.37
CA ILE A 130 -1.72 6.74 9.68
C ILE A 130 -0.81 5.57 10.06
N ILE A 131 -1.30 4.34 9.92
CA ILE A 131 -0.53 3.15 10.24
C ILE A 131 0.68 2.98 9.31
N PHE A 132 0.56 3.36 8.04
CA PHE A 132 1.66 3.34 7.08
C PHE A 132 2.79 4.30 7.48
N GLN A 133 2.47 5.47 8.04
CA GLN A 133 3.47 6.40 8.59
C GLN A 133 4.25 5.73 9.74
N ILE A 134 3.54 5.12 10.68
CA ILE A 134 4.16 4.36 11.79
C ILE A 134 5.01 3.21 11.25
N TRP A 135 4.51 2.50 10.25
CA TRP A 135 5.21 1.40 9.61
C TRP A 135 6.52 1.83 8.95
N ILE A 136 6.58 3.01 8.32
CA ILE A 136 7.81 3.55 7.74
C ILE A 136 8.89 3.72 8.81
N GLU A 137 8.51 4.16 10.01
CA GLU A 137 9.40 4.45 11.14
C GLU A 137 9.75 3.22 12.00
N ASP A 138 9.11 2.07 11.74
CA ASP A 138 9.32 0.84 12.52
C ASP A 138 10.50 0.01 11.98
N ASP A 139 11.38 -0.49 12.84
CA ASP A 139 12.62 -1.20 12.44
C ASP A 139 12.40 -2.70 12.16
N GLU A 140 11.39 -2.99 11.35
CA GLU A 140 11.06 -4.30 10.74
C GLU A 140 10.18 -5.27 11.54
N SER A 141 9.97 -5.11 12.86
CA SER A 141 9.23 -6.11 13.66
C SER A 141 7.70 -6.05 13.53
N MET A 142 7.13 -5.00 12.94
CA MET A 142 5.67 -4.75 12.84
C MET A 142 4.95 -4.62 14.21
N ASP A 143 5.65 -4.74 15.34
CA ASP A 143 5.02 -4.72 16.67
C ASP A 143 4.38 -3.36 16.96
N LYS A 144 5.06 -2.27 16.60
CA LYS A 144 4.50 -0.91 16.76
C LYS A 144 3.30 -0.71 15.87
N VAL A 145 3.32 -1.28 14.68
CA VAL A 145 2.20 -1.26 13.73
C VAL A 145 0.99 -2.01 14.30
N MET A 146 1.17 -3.24 14.77
CA MET A 146 0.10 -4.06 15.35
C MET A 146 -0.48 -3.41 16.61
N SER A 147 0.38 -2.91 17.51
CA SER A 147 -0.05 -2.21 18.73
C SER A 147 -0.84 -0.95 18.41
N SER A 148 -0.37 -0.15 17.45
CA SER A 148 -1.06 1.09 17.05
C SER A 148 -2.40 0.79 16.38
N LEU A 149 -2.46 -0.25 15.54
CA LEU A 149 -3.69 -0.67 14.90
C LEU A 149 -4.73 -1.16 15.93
N GLY A 150 -4.31 -1.93 16.93
CA GLY A 150 -5.17 -2.35 18.04
C GLY A 150 -5.79 -1.16 18.79
N LYS A 151 -4.98 -0.13 19.08
CA LYS A 151 -5.48 1.13 19.69
C LYS A 151 -6.47 1.86 18.78
N PHE A 152 -6.20 1.91 17.47
CA PHE A 152 -7.11 2.53 16.51
C PHE A 152 -8.46 1.81 16.46
N ILE A 153 -8.46 0.47 16.48
CA ILE A 153 -9.67 -0.34 16.53
C ILE A 153 -10.44 -0.08 17.83
N GLU A 154 -9.75 -0.03 18.98
CA GLU A 154 -10.39 0.25 20.27
C GLU A 154 -11.08 1.64 20.30
N ILE A 155 -10.40 2.68 19.81
CA ILE A 155 -10.98 4.02 19.69
C ILE A 155 -12.19 4.00 18.77
N THR A 156 -12.07 3.31 17.63
CA THR A 156 -13.12 3.22 16.63
C THR A 156 -14.35 2.49 17.16
N ASN A 157 -14.16 1.44 17.96
CA ASN A 157 -15.25 0.74 18.63
C ASN A 157 -16.03 1.65 19.58
N LYS A 158 -15.38 2.61 20.25
CA LYS A 158 -16.05 3.62 21.08
C LYS A 158 -16.91 4.59 20.28
N ILE A 159 -16.62 4.78 18.99
CA ILE A 159 -17.34 5.69 18.09
C ILE A 159 -18.06 4.96 16.93
N LYS A 160 -18.13 3.63 16.98
CA LYS A 160 -18.58 2.78 15.85
C LYS A 160 -20.02 3.07 15.45
N SER A 161 -20.87 3.40 16.41
CA SER A 161 -22.26 3.81 16.19
C SER A 161 -22.42 5.05 15.32
N PHE A 162 -21.36 5.87 15.17
CA PHE A 162 -21.34 7.04 14.30
C PHE A 162 -20.79 6.72 12.89
N ILE A 163 -20.08 5.60 12.71
CA ILE A 163 -19.38 5.23 11.47
C ILE A 163 -20.15 4.16 10.69
N ILE A 164 -20.74 3.20 11.40
CA ILE A 164 -21.49 2.08 10.82
C ILE A 164 -22.95 2.24 11.27
N LYS A 165 -23.79 2.73 10.35
CA LYS A 165 -25.24 2.65 10.45
C LYS A 165 -25.74 1.46 9.64
#